data_AF-A0A259CDX5-F1
#
_entry.id   AF-A0A259CDX5-F1
#
_cell.length_a   1.000
_cell.length_b   1.000
_cell.length_c   1.000
_cell.angle_alpha   90.00
_cell.angle_beta   90.00
_cell.angle_gamma   90.00
#
_symmetry.space_group_name_H-M   'P 1'
#
loop_
_entity.id
_entity.type
_entity.pdbx_description
1 polymer ?
#
loop_
_entity_poly.entity_id
_entity_poly.type
_entity_poly.pdbx_seq_one_letter_code
_entity_poly.pdbx_strand_id
1 'polypeptide(L)'
;RTGAQTAKDLVAHPWAGANVAITLKVTDEAGQEATSDARTHRLPARTFTNPLARALVEERRRLAMDVAARPKVEQVISALTVAPEKFGMDPREYLGLRSVYWRLANARTDDDLRGVVDYLWDMALAIEDGDLSDAQRALKAAQDALREALERGASDEEIQRLMQDLRAAMDKVMRQLAEEARRNNSVENRPLDPNTRVLRPQDLQRMMDRIENLARSGARDAARQMLDELQAMMDNMRPGNRQAGGQQGQQQGELGAMIQEQQRLRDRTYRQGQQGQQGQQGRQGRQPQQGQNGQQGQPGEFGDLQQGQGELRRRLGEMLDQLRRQQGQQGQQGQGQGQQGEQGQDGEDGGPAGRAGRSFGRAEQAMRDAEQALGQGDGQGALDAQGRALQALRQGAQAMAEGQPGGGEGPGPGGPSGEQAQRTDPLGRPMRSQDYGDDYSVKVPEEMDVQRARQVLEELRRRLEDTGRPQLELDYIERLLQNF
;
A
#
# COMPACT_ATOMS: atom_id res chain seq x y z
N ARG A 1 -11.42 53.74 0.73
CA ARG A 1 -10.56 52.96 -0.19
C ARG A 1 -11.25 51.63 -0.46
N THR A 2 -12.05 51.57 -1.51
CA THR A 2 -12.64 50.32 -2.01
C THR A 2 -11.55 49.58 -2.78
N GLY A 3 -10.93 48.58 -2.16
CA GLY A 3 -9.97 47.72 -2.84
C GLY A 3 -10.74 46.68 -3.65
N ALA A 4 -10.63 46.72 -4.98
CA ALA A 4 -11.03 45.59 -5.81
C ALA A 4 -9.91 44.55 -5.79
N GLN A 5 -10.23 43.31 -5.47
CA GLN A 5 -9.31 42.17 -5.55
C GLN A 5 -9.74 41.27 -6.71
N THR A 6 -8.81 40.90 -7.57
CA THR A 6 -9.03 39.90 -8.63
C THR A 6 -7.95 38.83 -8.51
N ALA A 7 -8.35 37.56 -8.58
CA ALA A 7 -7.44 36.43 -8.65
C ALA A 7 -7.34 35.96 -10.10
N LYS A 8 -6.12 35.71 -10.59
CA LYS A 8 -5.88 35.13 -11.90
C LYS A 8 -4.87 33.99 -11.76
N ASP A 9 -5.23 32.84 -12.30
CA ASP A 9 -4.32 31.69 -12.33
C ASP A 9 -3.23 31.94 -13.40
N LEU A 10 -1.98 31.91 -12.95
CA LEU A 10 -0.78 32.11 -13.78
C LEU A 10 0.07 30.83 -13.85
N VAL A 11 -0.38 29.72 -13.26
CA VAL A 11 0.35 28.45 -13.24
C VAL A 11 0.49 27.85 -14.64
N ALA A 12 -0.53 28.04 -15.49
CA ALA A 12 -0.49 27.64 -16.90
C ALA A 12 0.27 28.63 -17.80
N HIS A 13 0.69 29.79 -17.29
CA HIS A 13 1.33 30.82 -18.10
C HIS A 13 2.69 30.34 -18.67
N PRO A 14 3.09 30.74 -19.89
CA PRO A 14 4.40 30.36 -20.45
C PRO A 14 5.60 30.79 -19.59
N TRP A 15 5.43 31.82 -18.78
CA TRP A 15 6.44 32.31 -17.84
C TRP A 15 6.32 31.74 -16.42
N ALA A 16 5.47 30.74 -16.19
CA ALA A 16 5.36 30.08 -14.89
C ALA A 16 6.74 29.60 -14.39
N GLY A 17 7.10 30.00 -13.17
CA GLY A 17 8.39 29.71 -12.52
C GLY A 17 9.53 30.70 -12.83
N ALA A 18 9.32 31.63 -13.77
CA ALA A 18 10.28 32.69 -14.11
C ALA A 18 10.12 33.93 -13.22
N ASN A 19 11.18 34.74 -13.14
CA ASN A 19 11.12 36.07 -12.55
C ASN A 19 10.56 37.04 -13.59
N VAL A 20 9.43 37.65 -13.29
CA VAL A 20 8.75 38.61 -14.18
C VAL A 20 8.68 39.98 -13.53
N ALA A 21 8.77 41.03 -14.33
CA ALA A 21 8.46 42.38 -13.91
C ALA A 21 6.96 42.64 -14.12
N ILE A 22 6.24 42.95 -13.05
CA ILE A 22 4.81 43.22 -13.06
C ILE A 22 4.61 44.73 -13.03
N THR A 23 3.91 45.25 -14.03
CA THR A 23 3.48 46.65 -14.11
C THR A 23 1.96 46.67 -14.21
N LEU A 24 1.30 47.41 -13.32
CA LEU A 24 -0.15 47.57 -13.36
C LEU A 24 -0.48 48.79 -14.23
N LYS A 25 -1.41 48.62 -15.17
CA LYS A 25 -1.97 49.72 -15.97
C LYS A 25 -3.45 49.87 -15.61
N VAL A 26 -3.85 51.08 -15.22
CA VAL A 26 -5.24 51.41 -14.88
C VAL A 26 -5.73 52.44 -15.88
N THR A 27 -6.94 52.25 -16.40
CA THR A 27 -7.64 53.21 -17.25
C THR A 27 -8.91 53.64 -16.53
N ASP A 28 -9.14 54.95 -16.37
CA ASP A 28 -10.37 55.48 -15.75
C ASP A 28 -11.54 55.58 -16.75
N GLU A 29 -12.74 55.93 -16.25
CA GLU A 29 -13.95 56.07 -17.08
C GLU A 29 -13.84 57.23 -18.10
N ALA A 30 -12.97 58.21 -17.83
CA ALA A 30 -12.67 59.30 -18.74
C ALA A 30 -11.58 58.96 -19.79
N GLY A 31 -11.04 57.72 -19.76
CA GLY A 31 -10.01 57.24 -20.68
C GLY A 31 -8.58 57.61 -20.31
N GLN A 32 -8.32 58.14 -19.12
CA GLN A 32 -6.97 58.44 -18.64
C GLN A 32 -6.26 57.17 -18.18
N GLU A 33 -4.99 57.02 -18.56
CA GLU A 33 -4.19 55.85 -18.22
C GLU A 33 -3.09 56.18 -17.20
N ALA A 34 -2.92 55.34 -16.19
CA ALA A 34 -1.82 55.42 -15.23
C ALA A 34 -1.12 54.06 -15.10
N THR A 35 0.20 54.07 -14.95
CA THR A 35 1.02 52.86 -14.77
C THR A 35 1.74 52.88 -13.43
N SER A 36 1.82 51.73 -12.76
CA SER A 36 2.61 51.58 -11.53
C SER A 36 4.11 51.45 -11.81
N ASP A 37 4.92 51.51 -10.77
CA ASP A 37 6.31 51.03 -10.83
C ASP A 37 6.34 49.52 -11.11
N ALA A 38 7.39 49.07 -11.81
CA ALA A 38 7.62 47.67 -12.09
C ALA A 38 8.11 46.95 -10.81
N ARG A 39 7.43 45.87 -10.43
CA ARG A 39 7.86 45.00 -9.32
C ARG A 39 8.24 43.62 -9.83
N THR A 40 9.43 43.16 -9.46
CA THR A 40 9.86 41.80 -9.79
C THR A 40 9.23 40.79 -8.85
N HIS A 41 8.61 39.76 -9.42
CA HIS A 41 8.05 38.64 -8.68
C HIS A 41 8.33 37.33 -9.41
N ARG A 42 8.49 36.23 -8.66
CA ARG A 42 8.61 34.90 -9.25
C ARG A 42 7.22 34.31 -9.42
N LEU A 43 6.84 33.95 -10.65
CA LEU A 43 5.53 33.34 -10.87
C LEU A 43 5.48 31.93 -10.26
N PRO A 44 4.34 31.54 -9.67
CA PRO A 44 4.13 30.15 -9.25
C PRO A 44 4.23 29.21 -10.46
N ALA A 45 4.70 27.99 -10.24
CA ALA A 45 4.80 26.96 -11.26
C ALA A 45 4.32 25.63 -10.71
N ARG A 46 3.63 24.87 -11.57
CA ARG A 46 3.31 23.46 -11.29
C ARG A 46 4.59 22.63 -11.32
N THR A 47 4.75 21.75 -10.35
CA THR A 47 5.81 20.74 -10.33
C THR A 47 5.38 19.53 -11.15
N PHE A 48 6.25 19.07 -12.05
CA PHE A 48 6.07 17.87 -12.86
C PHE A 48 6.99 16.76 -12.37
N THR A 49 6.41 15.60 -12.11
CA THR A 49 7.11 14.40 -11.62
C THR A 49 7.52 13.48 -12.76
N ASN A 50 6.75 13.46 -13.86
CA ASN A 50 7.07 12.66 -15.03
C ASN A 50 8.27 13.28 -15.78
N PRO A 51 9.36 12.52 -16.02
CA PRO A 51 10.56 13.04 -16.70
C PRO A 51 10.27 13.59 -18.09
N LEU A 52 9.36 12.96 -18.84
CA LEU A 52 8.97 13.39 -20.18
C LEU A 52 8.15 14.69 -20.11
N ALA A 53 7.15 14.75 -19.23
CA ALA A 53 6.36 15.98 -19.05
C ALA A 53 7.24 17.15 -18.61
N ARG A 54 8.20 16.91 -17.71
CA ARG A 54 9.17 17.92 -17.28
C ARG A 54 10.03 18.43 -18.44
N ALA A 55 10.53 17.54 -19.30
CA ALA A 55 11.29 17.92 -20.49
C ALA A 55 10.46 18.79 -21.45
N LEU A 56 9.19 18.45 -21.66
CA LEU A 56 8.30 19.24 -22.51
C LEU A 56 8.03 20.64 -21.95
N VAL A 57 7.88 20.78 -20.64
CA VAL A 57 7.68 22.08 -19.99
C VAL A 57 8.93 22.95 -20.06
N GLU A 58 10.12 22.34 -20.00
CA GLU A 58 11.39 23.05 -20.22
C GLU A 58 11.52 23.54 -21.66
N GLU A 59 11.23 22.70 -22.65
CA GLU A 59 11.28 23.09 -24.06
C GLU A 59 10.18 24.10 -24.42
N ARG A 60 9.00 23.99 -23.82
CA ARG A 60 7.95 25.01 -23.88
C ARG A 60 8.46 26.35 -23.39
N ARG A 61 9.10 26.39 -22.22
CA ARG A 61 9.66 27.62 -21.64
C ARG A 61 10.73 28.22 -22.56
N ARG A 62 11.62 27.38 -23.08
CA ARG A 62 12.66 27.78 -24.03
C ARG A 62 12.04 28.45 -25.27
N LEU A 63 11.05 27.82 -25.87
CA LEU A 63 10.36 28.35 -27.05
C LEU A 63 9.56 29.63 -26.76
N ALA A 64 8.93 29.72 -25.59
CA ALA A 64 8.16 30.89 -25.18
C ALA A 64 9.02 32.12 -24.85
N MET A 65 10.28 31.92 -24.47
CA MET A 65 11.22 33.01 -24.18
C MET A 65 12.08 33.39 -25.39
N ASP A 66 12.38 32.43 -26.26
CA ASP A 66 13.27 32.63 -27.40
C ASP A 66 12.76 31.89 -28.64
N VAL A 67 12.27 32.65 -29.62
CA VAL A 67 11.82 32.14 -30.92
C VAL A 67 12.98 31.51 -31.70
N ALA A 68 14.22 32.00 -31.53
CA ALA A 68 15.40 31.44 -32.20
C ALA A 68 15.76 30.04 -31.68
N ALA A 69 15.20 29.61 -30.54
CA ALA A 69 15.39 28.27 -30.01
C ALA A 69 14.62 27.18 -30.77
N ARG A 70 13.73 27.55 -31.69
CA ARG A 70 12.90 26.60 -32.47
C ARG A 70 13.66 25.39 -33.03
N PRO A 71 14.80 25.53 -33.74
CA PRO A 71 15.50 24.37 -34.31
C PRO A 71 16.01 23.40 -33.25
N LYS A 72 16.36 23.92 -32.07
CA LYS A 72 16.83 23.12 -30.95
C LYS A 72 15.68 22.35 -30.30
N VAL A 73 14.53 23.01 -30.11
CA VAL A 73 13.31 22.37 -29.60
C VAL A 73 12.87 21.27 -30.55
N GLU A 74 12.88 21.52 -31.86
CA GLU A 74 12.55 20.52 -32.89
C GLU A 74 13.47 19.29 -32.82
N GLN A 75 14.78 19.47 -32.67
CA GLN A 75 15.72 18.37 -32.48
C GLN A 75 15.44 17.56 -31.21
N VAL A 76 15.12 18.22 -30.09
CA VAL A 76 14.79 17.54 -28.83
C VAL A 76 13.52 16.71 -29.00
N ILE A 77 12.43 17.29 -29.54
CA ILE A 77 11.17 16.56 -29.77
C ILE A 77 11.37 15.39 -30.74
N SER A 78 12.18 15.58 -31.78
CA SER A 78 12.56 14.50 -32.70
C SER A 78 13.32 13.40 -31.97
N ALA A 79 14.32 13.74 -31.16
CA ALA A 79 15.12 12.77 -30.41
C ALA A 79 14.27 11.92 -29.44
N LEU A 80 13.29 12.55 -28.77
CA LEU A 80 12.34 11.87 -27.88
C LEU A 80 11.46 10.83 -28.62
N THR A 81 11.34 10.92 -29.95
CA THR A 81 10.50 10.04 -30.77
C THR A 81 11.30 9.07 -31.65
N VAL A 82 12.62 8.94 -31.45
CA VAL A 82 13.49 8.07 -32.28
C VAL A 82 13.28 6.57 -31.99
N ALA A 83 13.08 6.19 -30.72
CA ALA A 83 12.95 4.77 -30.33
C ALA A 83 11.86 4.58 -29.26
N PRO A 84 10.58 4.88 -29.58
CA PRO A 84 9.50 4.86 -28.60
C PRO A 84 9.32 3.49 -27.92
N GLU A 85 9.57 2.37 -28.62
CA GLU A 85 9.40 1.03 -28.04
C GLU A 85 10.42 0.74 -26.93
N LYS A 86 11.63 1.32 -27.01
CA LYS A 86 12.68 1.12 -26.00
C LYS A 86 12.39 1.85 -24.68
N PHE A 87 11.55 2.87 -24.73
CA PHE A 87 11.19 3.70 -23.57
C PHE A 87 9.78 3.41 -23.04
N GLY A 88 9.06 2.43 -23.63
CA GLY A 88 7.69 2.12 -23.24
C GLY A 88 6.72 3.28 -23.45
N MET A 89 6.97 4.14 -24.44
CA MET A 89 6.15 5.32 -24.72
C MET A 89 4.75 4.91 -25.22
N ASP A 90 3.71 5.53 -24.69
CA ASP A 90 2.34 5.24 -25.13
C ASP A 90 2.13 5.72 -26.59
N PRO A 91 1.38 4.98 -27.44
CA PRO A 91 1.12 5.41 -28.82
C PRO A 91 0.50 6.80 -28.95
N ARG A 92 -0.31 7.25 -27.99
CA ARG A 92 -0.92 8.60 -27.99
C ARG A 92 0.12 9.66 -27.66
N GLU A 93 1.02 9.38 -26.72
CA GLU A 93 2.17 10.24 -26.41
C GLU A 93 3.10 10.36 -27.63
N TYR A 94 3.38 9.25 -28.30
CA TYR A 94 4.18 9.27 -29.53
C TYR A 94 3.52 10.13 -30.62
N LEU A 95 2.22 9.92 -30.87
CA LEU A 95 1.48 10.68 -31.88
C LEU A 95 1.41 12.17 -31.54
N GLY A 96 1.21 12.53 -30.27
CA GLY A 96 1.21 13.93 -29.84
C GLY A 96 2.58 14.59 -30.05
N LEU A 97 3.68 13.92 -29.71
CA LEU A 97 5.04 14.45 -29.90
C LEU A 97 5.38 14.61 -31.40
N ARG A 98 4.93 13.67 -32.22
CA ARG A 98 5.02 13.81 -33.69
C ARG A 98 4.18 14.99 -34.19
N SER A 99 3.01 15.26 -33.61
CA SER A 99 2.22 16.45 -33.94
C SER A 99 2.96 17.74 -33.56
N VAL A 100 3.56 17.80 -32.37
CA VAL A 100 4.42 18.92 -31.95
C VAL A 100 5.53 19.17 -32.97
N TYR A 101 6.26 18.12 -33.35
CA TYR A 101 7.34 18.21 -34.33
C TYR A 101 6.86 18.80 -35.66
N TRP A 102 5.76 18.29 -36.22
CA TRP A 102 5.24 18.79 -37.49
C TRP A 102 4.70 20.22 -37.39
N ARG A 103 4.10 20.61 -36.26
CA ARG A 103 3.67 22.00 -36.02
C ARG A 103 4.89 22.93 -35.95
N LEU A 104 5.95 22.52 -35.25
CA LEU A 104 7.22 23.25 -35.22
C LEU A 104 7.85 23.37 -36.59
N ALA A 105 7.92 22.29 -37.37
CA ALA A 105 8.50 22.29 -38.72
C ALA A 105 7.72 23.20 -39.68
N ASN A 106 6.39 23.27 -39.55
CA ASN A 106 5.52 24.04 -40.43
C ASN A 106 5.20 25.47 -39.93
N ALA A 107 5.60 25.84 -38.70
CA ALA A 107 5.36 27.18 -38.17
C ALA A 107 6.04 28.25 -39.04
N ARG A 108 5.29 29.29 -39.41
CA ARG A 108 5.78 30.40 -40.25
C ARG A 108 5.71 31.75 -39.52
N THR A 109 4.87 31.84 -38.51
CA THR A 109 4.60 33.06 -37.74
C THR A 109 4.81 32.84 -36.25
N ASP A 110 4.99 33.93 -35.50
CA ASP A 110 5.05 33.88 -34.04
C ASP A 110 3.76 33.33 -33.43
N ASP A 111 2.62 33.51 -34.11
CA ASP A 111 1.33 33.02 -33.64
C ASP A 111 1.24 31.48 -33.74
N ASP A 112 1.82 30.90 -34.78
CA ASP A 112 1.96 29.44 -34.89
C ASP A 112 2.78 28.88 -33.72
N LEU A 113 3.85 29.59 -33.33
CA LEU A 113 4.70 29.20 -32.22
C LEU A 113 3.99 29.33 -30.88
N ARG A 114 3.13 30.34 -30.68
CA ARG A 114 2.25 30.40 -29.50
C ARG A 114 1.33 29.18 -29.43
N GLY A 115 0.74 28.80 -30.55
CA GLY A 115 -0.06 27.58 -30.63
C GLY A 115 0.71 26.30 -30.28
N VAL A 116 2.01 26.24 -30.62
CA VAL A 116 2.88 25.13 -30.18
C VAL A 116 3.17 25.19 -28.69
N VAL A 117 3.45 26.37 -28.12
CA VAL A 117 3.69 26.57 -26.69
C VAL A 117 2.50 26.13 -25.86
N ASP A 118 1.29 26.42 -26.31
CA ASP A 118 0.04 25.99 -25.66
C ASP A 118 -0.14 24.47 -25.80
N TYR A 119 0.08 23.93 -26.99
CA TYR A 119 -0.04 22.48 -27.20
C TYR A 119 0.98 21.66 -26.40
N LEU A 120 2.21 22.15 -26.23
CA LEU A 120 3.23 21.54 -25.36
C LEU A 120 2.80 21.49 -23.90
N TRP A 121 2.05 22.50 -23.44
CA TRP A 121 1.50 22.51 -22.08
C TRP A 121 0.43 21.45 -21.91
N ASP A 122 -0.55 21.41 -22.81
CA ASP A 122 -1.63 20.41 -22.78
C ASP A 122 -1.08 18.99 -22.85
N MET A 123 -0.04 18.79 -23.66
CA MET A 123 0.63 17.51 -23.77
C MET A 123 1.39 17.13 -22.49
N ALA A 124 2.11 18.07 -21.89
CA ALA A 124 2.78 17.82 -20.61
C ALA A 124 1.78 17.49 -19.50
N LEU A 125 0.61 18.16 -19.48
CA LEU A 125 -0.49 17.82 -18.58
C LEU A 125 -1.02 16.40 -18.83
N ALA A 126 -1.26 16.05 -20.09
CA ALA A 126 -1.73 14.71 -20.46
C ALA A 126 -0.73 13.60 -20.09
N ILE A 127 0.58 13.86 -20.18
CA ILE A 127 1.63 12.89 -19.81
C ILE A 127 1.82 12.81 -18.28
N GLU A 128 1.75 13.94 -17.59
CA GLU A 128 1.84 13.99 -16.12
C GLU A 128 0.64 13.32 -15.46
N ASP A 129 -0.55 13.61 -15.99
CA ASP A 129 -1.80 13.04 -15.50
C ASP A 129 -2.05 11.64 -16.11
N GLY A 130 -1.36 11.23 -17.19
CA GLY A 130 -1.53 9.94 -17.86
C GLY A 130 -2.96 9.68 -18.33
N ASP A 131 -3.38 8.41 -18.34
CA ASP A 131 -4.76 7.97 -18.63
C ASP A 131 -5.77 8.35 -17.51
N LEU A 132 -5.44 9.30 -16.63
CA LEU A 132 -6.39 9.72 -15.60
C LEU A 132 -7.63 10.33 -16.27
N SER A 133 -8.78 9.69 -16.05
CA SER A 133 -10.05 10.24 -16.47
C SER A 133 -10.31 11.61 -15.82
N ASP A 134 -11.20 12.42 -16.39
CA ASP A 134 -11.61 13.70 -15.76
C ASP A 134 -12.03 13.53 -14.30
N ALA A 135 -12.65 12.40 -13.97
CA ALA A 135 -13.02 12.09 -12.59
C ALA A 135 -11.80 11.81 -11.71
N GLN A 136 -10.81 11.08 -12.22
CA GLN A 136 -9.58 10.79 -11.49
C GLN A 136 -8.72 12.03 -11.29
N ARG A 137 -8.68 12.94 -12.27
CA ARG A 137 -8.03 14.27 -12.12
C ARG A 137 -8.73 15.11 -11.08
N ALA A 138 -10.07 15.17 -11.10
CA ALA A 138 -10.85 15.88 -10.10
C ALA A 138 -10.63 15.30 -8.69
N LEU A 139 -10.50 13.97 -8.58
CA LEU A 139 -10.23 13.31 -7.30
C LEU A 139 -8.85 13.70 -6.75
N LYS A 140 -7.81 13.64 -7.58
CA LYS A 140 -6.45 14.04 -7.19
C LYS A 140 -6.41 15.51 -6.76
N ALA A 141 -7.03 16.40 -7.53
CA ALA A 141 -7.09 17.82 -7.20
C ALA A 141 -7.80 18.07 -5.85
N ALA A 142 -8.89 17.36 -5.57
CA ALA A 142 -9.60 17.46 -4.29
C ALA A 142 -8.76 16.92 -3.12
N GLN A 143 -8.01 15.83 -3.33
CA GLN A 143 -7.07 15.29 -2.34
C GLN A 143 -5.94 16.27 -2.02
N ASP A 144 -5.32 16.85 -3.05
CA ASP A 144 -4.21 17.80 -2.89
C ASP A 144 -4.68 19.09 -2.21
N ALA A 145 -5.85 19.63 -2.60
CA ALA A 145 -6.44 20.80 -1.95
C ALA A 145 -6.78 20.56 -0.47
N LEU A 146 -7.30 19.36 -0.14
CA LEU A 146 -7.54 18.98 1.26
C LEU A 146 -6.23 18.84 2.04
N ARG A 147 -5.20 18.22 1.45
CA ARG A 147 -3.87 18.08 2.08
C ARG A 147 -3.29 19.46 2.40
N GLU A 148 -3.31 20.39 1.44
CA GLU A 148 -2.83 21.76 1.63
C GLU A 148 -3.62 22.50 2.72
N ALA A 149 -4.95 22.34 2.73
CA ALA A 149 -5.81 22.92 3.76
C ALA A 149 -5.49 22.38 5.17
N LEU A 150 -5.21 21.08 5.29
CA LEU A 150 -4.77 20.46 6.54
C LEU A 150 -3.39 20.99 6.97
N GLU A 151 -2.46 21.19 6.02
CA GLU A 151 -1.11 21.70 6.30
C GLU A 151 -1.10 23.14 6.81
N ARG A 152 -1.83 24.04 6.17
CA ARG A 152 -1.95 25.44 6.63
C ARG A 152 -2.92 25.63 7.79
N GLY A 153 -3.61 24.56 8.17
CA GLY A 153 -4.55 24.57 9.28
C GLY A 153 -5.81 25.38 9.04
N ALA A 154 -6.43 25.16 7.87
CA ALA A 154 -7.70 25.76 7.45
C ALA A 154 -8.83 25.61 8.49
N SER A 155 -9.85 26.46 8.34
CA SER A 155 -11.06 26.43 9.16
C SER A 155 -11.91 25.17 8.90
N ASP A 156 -12.71 24.77 9.88
CA ASP A 156 -13.60 23.60 9.77
C ASP A 156 -14.57 23.71 8.59
N GLU A 157 -15.04 24.92 8.29
CA GLU A 157 -15.94 25.20 7.16
C GLU A 157 -15.26 24.93 5.82
N GLU A 158 -13.99 25.29 5.70
CA GLU A 158 -13.19 25.08 4.51
C GLU A 158 -12.84 23.60 4.33
N ILE A 159 -12.45 22.92 5.41
CA ILE A 159 -12.22 21.47 5.44
C ILE A 159 -13.51 20.73 5.03
N GLN A 160 -14.67 21.16 5.52
CA GLN A 160 -15.95 20.54 5.19
C GLN A 160 -16.29 20.70 3.70
N ARG A 161 -16.03 21.85 3.09
CA ARG A 161 -16.21 22.05 1.64
C ARG A 161 -15.28 21.14 0.84
N LEU A 162 -14.00 21.09 1.18
CA LEU A 162 -13.01 20.25 0.49
C LEU A 162 -13.32 18.75 0.64
N MET A 163 -13.84 18.33 1.80
CA MET A 163 -14.32 16.96 2.02
C MET A 163 -15.54 16.62 1.15
N GLN A 164 -16.44 17.59 0.91
CA GLN A 164 -17.57 17.40 -0.01
C GLN A 164 -17.08 17.26 -1.45
N ASP A 165 -16.12 18.09 -1.87
CA ASP A 165 -15.52 18.00 -3.20
C ASP A 165 -14.81 16.65 -3.41
N LEU A 166 -14.09 16.17 -2.39
CA LEU A 166 -13.45 14.86 -2.39
C LEU A 166 -14.46 13.72 -2.58
N ARG A 167 -15.57 13.73 -1.81
CA ARG A 167 -16.66 12.74 -1.96
C ARG A 167 -17.26 12.78 -3.36
N ALA A 168 -17.57 13.98 -3.87
CA ALA A 168 -18.18 14.15 -5.18
C ALA A 168 -17.26 13.65 -6.31
N ALA A 169 -15.95 13.89 -6.19
CA ALA A 169 -14.98 13.38 -7.15
C ALA A 169 -14.83 11.85 -7.07
N MET A 170 -14.78 11.28 -5.87
CA MET A 170 -14.73 9.82 -5.66
C MET A 170 -15.95 9.12 -6.27
N ASP A 171 -17.15 9.67 -6.08
CA ASP A 171 -18.38 9.13 -6.66
C ASP A 171 -18.35 9.11 -8.20
N LYS A 172 -17.71 10.11 -8.82
CA LYS A 172 -17.53 10.12 -10.28
C LYS A 172 -16.56 9.04 -10.72
N VAL A 173 -15.45 8.83 -10.00
CA VAL A 173 -14.47 7.78 -10.30
C VAL A 173 -15.11 6.41 -10.19
N MET A 174 -15.87 6.15 -9.12
CA MET A 174 -16.54 4.86 -8.93
C MET A 174 -17.59 4.58 -10.00
N ARG A 175 -18.31 5.60 -10.48
CA ARG A 175 -19.25 5.46 -11.62
C ARG A 175 -18.51 5.07 -12.89
N GLN A 176 -17.39 5.73 -13.19
CA GLN A 176 -16.59 5.40 -14.36
C GLN A 176 -15.97 4.01 -14.27
N LEU A 177 -15.45 3.63 -13.11
CA LEU A 177 -14.94 2.29 -12.86
C LEU A 177 -16.03 1.23 -13.04
N ALA A 178 -17.26 1.50 -12.59
CA ALA A 178 -18.40 0.61 -12.77
C ALA A 178 -18.83 0.50 -14.25
N GLU A 179 -18.79 1.61 -14.99
CA GLU A 179 -19.05 1.62 -16.43
C GLU A 179 -17.97 0.88 -17.22
N GLU A 180 -16.70 1.08 -16.89
CA GLU A 180 -15.56 0.37 -17.47
C GLU A 180 -15.61 -1.11 -17.16
N ALA A 181 -15.90 -1.48 -15.91
CA ALA A 181 -16.14 -2.85 -15.51
C ALA A 181 -17.31 -3.47 -16.30
N ARG A 182 -18.40 -2.75 -16.55
CA ARG A 182 -19.52 -3.25 -17.38
C ARG A 182 -19.14 -3.42 -18.85
N ARG A 183 -18.36 -2.48 -19.41
CA ARG A 183 -17.85 -2.57 -20.80
C ARG A 183 -16.88 -3.74 -20.95
N ASN A 184 -15.97 -3.93 -20.00
CA ASN A 184 -14.99 -5.03 -20.04
C ASN A 184 -15.61 -6.38 -19.64
N ASN A 185 -16.63 -6.40 -18.78
CA ASN A 185 -17.39 -7.60 -18.42
C ASN A 185 -18.37 -8.06 -19.53
N SER A 186 -18.36 -7.40 -20.68
CA SER A 186 -19.03 -7.90 -21.88
C SER A 186 -18.17 -8.95 -22.63
N VAL A 187 -16.93 -9.22 -22.21
CA VAL A 187 -15.99 -10.12 -22.92
C VAL A 187 -15.50 -11.32 -22.09
N GLU A 188 -15.54 -11.32 -20.76
CA GLU A 188 -14.95 -12.44 -20.00
C GLU A 188 -15.82 -12.89 -18.81
N ASN A 189 -16.69 -13.84 -19.10
CA ASN A 189 -17.55 -14.56 -18.14
C ASN A 189 -16.69 -15.56 -17.31
N ARG A 190 -15.62 -15.08 -16.68
CA ARG A 190 -14.82 -15.87 -15.73
C ARG A 190 -15.28 -15.56 -14.31
N PRO A 191 -15.51 -16.58 -13.46
CA PRO A 191 -15.83 -16.36 -12.06
C PRO A 191 -14.67 -15.59 -11.41
N LEU A 192 -15.00 -14.44 -10.82
CA LEU A 192 -14.08 -13.66 -9.99
C LEU A 192 -13.53 -14.58 -8.89
N ASP A 193 -12.22 -14.58 -8.70
CA ASP A 193 -11.57 -15.34 -7.64
C ASP A 193 -12.16 -14.94 -6.27
N PRO A 194 -12.65 -15.89 -5.45
CA PRO A 194 -13.25 -15.61 -4.13
C PRO A 194 -12.35 -14.80 -3.19
N ASN A 195 -11.03 -14.78 -3.42
CA ASN A 195 -10.07 -14.03 -2.63
C ASN A 195 -9.76 -12.62 -3.19
N THR A 196 -10.39 -12.22 -4.29
CA THR A 196 -10.24 -10.84 -4.79
C THR A 196 -10.90 -9.90 -3.80
N ARG A 197 -10.09 -9.12 -3.07
CA ARG A 197 -10.59 -8.12 -2.13
C ARG A 197 -11.18 -6.94 -2.90
N VAL A 198 -12.44 -7.07 -3.30
CA VAL A 198 -13.21 -6.01 -3.95
C VAL A 198 -13.46 -4.91 -2.92
N LEU A 199 -12.92 -3.73 -3.18
CA LEU A 199 -13.20 -2.56 -2.36
C LEU A 199 -14.66 -2.16 -2.53
N ARG A 200 -15.41 -2.22 -1.43
CA ARG A 200 -16.82 -1.88 -1.43
C ARG A 200 -16.97 -0.37 -1.26
N PRO A 201 -17.96 0.26 -1.92
CA PRO A 201 -18.25 1.69 -1.73
C PRO A 201 -18.40 2.07 -0.24
N GLN A 202 -18.98 1.18 0.57
CA GLN A 202 -19.17 1.37 2.00
C GLN A 202 -17.86 1.42 2.81
N ASP A 203 -16.82 0.69 2.39
CA ASP A 203 -15.51 0.70 3.05
C ASP A 203 -14.83 2.06 2.83
N LEU A 204 -14.86 2.57 1.60
CA LEU A 204 -14.33 3.88 1.24
C LEU A 204 -15.07 5.02 1.97
N GLN A 205 -16.40 4.92 2.08
CA GLN A 205 -17.20 5.93 2.77
C GLN A 205 -16.85 6.03 4.25
N ARG A 206 -16.70 4.89 4.93
CA ARG A 206 -16.22 4.83 6.32
C ARG A 206 -14.82 5.43 6.49
N MET A 207 -13.95 5.30 5.48
CA MET A 207 -12.62 5.88 5.52
C MET A 207 -12.69 7.41 5.41
N MET A 208 -13.52 7.93 4.49
CA MET A 208 -13.77 9.36 4.35
C MET A 208 -14.37 9.99 5.61
N ASP A 209 -15.30 9.31 6.27
CA ASP A 209 -15.88 9.82 7.52
C ASP A 209 -14.87 9.85 8.67
N ARG A 210 -13.93 8.89 8.70
CA ARG A 210 -12.80 8.94 9.64
C ARG A 210 -11.88 10.11 9.34
N ILE A 211 -11.55 10.34 8.08
CA ILE A 211 -10.72 11.49 7.66
C ILE A 211 -11.40 12.79 8.09
N GLU A 212 -12.72 12.93 7.89
CA GLU A 212 -13.47 14.12 8.32
C GLU A 212 -13.40 14.32 9.84
N ASN A 213 -13.61 13.25 10.61
CA ASN A 213 -13.57 13.33 12.07
C ASN A 213 -12.16 13.68 12.58
N LEU A 214 -11.10 13.11 11.97
CA LEU A 214 -9.71 13.43 12.31
C LEU A 214 -9.34 14.87 11.92
N ALA A 215 -9.83 15.34 10.78
CA ALA A 215 -9.61 16.71 10.33
C ALA A 215 -10.29 17.72 11.27
N ARG A 216 -11.54 17.46 11.69
CA ARG A 216 -12.31 18.29 12.64
C ARG A 216 -11.78 18.24 14.07
N SER A 217 -11.24 17.08 14.50
CA SER A 217 -10.71 16.93 15.86
C SER A 217 -9.32 17.56 16.04
N GLY A 218 -8.76 18.14 14.98
CA GLY A 218 -7.40 18.71 14.99
C GLY A 218 -6.29 17.68 14.78
N ALA A 219 -6.61 16.39 14.62
CA ALA A 219 -5.68 15.31 14.32
C ALA A 219 -5.26 15.32 12.84
N ARG A 220 -4.70 16.45 12.38
CA ARG A 220 -4.36 16.73 10.97
C ARG A 220 -3.31 15.75 10.42
N ASP A 221 -2.36 15.33 11.25
CA ASP A 221 -1.31 14.38 10.86
C ASP A 221 -1.89 12.99 10.57
N ALA A 222 -2.81 12.53 11.43
CA ALA A 222 -3.51 11.27 11.22
C ALA A 222 -4.44 11.34 10.00
N ALA A 223 -5.12 12.48 9.78
CA ALA A 223 -5.92 12.69 8.59
C ALA A 223 -5.07 12.62 7.30
N ARG A 224 -3.85 13.16 7.31
CA ARG A 224 -2.89 13.06 6.18
C ARG A 224 -2.47 11.62 5.92
N GLN A 225 -2.12 10.86 6.95
CA GLN A 225 -1.77 9.44 6.80
C GLN A 225 -2.89 8.62 6.15
N MET A 226 -4.14 8.88 6.56
CA MET A 226 -5.31 8.20 5.99
C MET A 226 -5.56 8.59 4.52
N LEU A 227 -5.27 9.84 4.13
CA LEU A 227 -5.33 10.27 2.73
C LEU A 227 -4.29 9.55 1.88
N ASP A 228 -3.09 9.33 2.41
CA ASP A 228 -2.03 8.60 1.71
C ASP A 228 -2.36 7.09 1.58
N GLU A 229 -2.98 6.48 2.60
CA GLU A 229 -3.48 5.10 2.53
C GLU A 229 -4.56 4.95 1.45
N LEU A 230 -5.49 5.91 1.38
CA LEU A 230 -6.51 5.96 0.34
C LEU A 230 -5.88 6.05 -1.06
N GLN A 231 -4.82 6.84 -1.23
CA GLN A 231 -4.11 6.97 -2.50
C GLN A 231 -3.41 5.66 -2.89
N ALA A 232 -2.66 5.04 -1.98
CA ALA A 232 -1.97 3.77 -2.23
C ALA A 232 -2.95 2.66 -2.64
N MET A 233 -4.12 2.64 -2.03
CA MET A 233 -5.19 1.70 -2.36
C MET A 233 -5.73 1.91 -3.79
N MET A 234 -5.90 3.16 -4.22
CA MET A 234 -6.37 3.51 -5.56
C MET A 234 -5.33 3.22 -6.64
N ASP A 235 -4.04 3.47 -6.36
CA ASP A 235 -2.96 3.18 -7.30
C ASP A 235 -2.81 1.67 -7.53
N ASN A 236 -3.02 0.85 -6.49
CA ASN A 236 -3.03 -0.61 -6.60
C ASN A 236 -4.25 -1.19 -7.33
N MET A 237 -5.32 -0.42 -7.50
CA MET A 237 -6.53 -0.85 -8.23
C MET A 237 -6.47 -0.61 -9.74
N ARG A 238 -5.47 0.11 -10.25
CA ARG A 238 -5.36 0.42 -11.68
C ARG A 238 -5.26 -0.89 -12.50
N PRO A 239 -6.15 -1.13 -13.48
CA PRO A 239 -6.24 -2.39 -14.23
C PRO A 239 -4.99 -2.80 -15.03
N GLY A 240 -3.96 -1.95 -15.13
CA GLY A 240 -2.78 -2.16 -15.97
C GLY A 240 -1.70 -3.09 -15.42
N ASN A 241 -1.70 -3.45 -14.13
CA ASN A 241 -0.61 -4.22 -13.51
C ASN A 241 -0.85 -5.74 -13.40
N ARG A 242 -1.95 -6.29 -13.94
CA ARG A 242 -2.25 -7.74 -13.82
C ARG A 242 -1.58 -8.64 -14.86
N GLN A 243 -0.87 -8.10 -15.84
CA GLN A 243 -0.41 -8.89 -16.99
C GLN A 243 0.94 -9.63 -16.79
N ALA A 244 1.69 -9.40 -15.69
CA ALA A 244 3.08 -9.91 -15.58
C ALA A 244 3.33 -10.99 -14.49
N GLY A 245 2.29 -11.56 -13.86
CA GLY A 245 2.44 -12.50 -12.74
C GLY A 245 1.68 -13.82 -12.89
N GLY A 246 1.86 -14.52 -14.01
CA GLY A 246 1.18 -15.81 -14.25
C GLY A 246 1.70 -16.95 -13.38
N GLN A 247 0.79 -17.72 -12.78
CA GLN A 247 0.97 -19.03 -12.10
C GLN A 247 1.87 -19.09 -10.85
N GLN A 248 2.82 -18.16 -10.66
CA GLN A 248 3.78 -18.14 -9.55
C GLN A 248 3.26 -17.38 -8.32
N GLY A 249 2.47 -16.31 -8.49
CA GLY A 249 1.82 -15.60 -7.37
C GLY A 249 0.71 -16.39 -6.69
N GLN A 250 0.08 -17.34 -7.41
CA GLN A 250 -0.97 -18.21 -6.87
C GLN A 250 -0.41 -19.20 -5.84
N GLN A 251 0.77 -19.78 -6.09
CA GLN A 251 1.41 -20.75 -5.19
C GLN A 251 1.87 -20.09 -3.87
N GLN A 252 2.39 -18.85 -3.93
CA GLN A 252 2.72 -18.09 -2.72
C GLN A 252 1.46 -17.68 -1.93
N GLY A 253 0.38 -17.30 -2.63
CA GLY A 253 -0.90 -16.99 -2.00
C GLY A 253 -1.51 -18.17 -1.26
N GLU A 254 -1.45 -19.37 -1.84
CA GLU A 254 -1.96 -20.60 -1.25
C GLU A 254 -1.17 -21.04 -0.02
N LEU A 255 0.17 -20.92 -0.07
CA LEU A 255 1.05 -21.13 1.10
C LEU A 255 0.73 -20.15 2.24
N GLY A 256 0.50 -18.88 1.91
CA GLY A 256 0.10 -17.86 2.88
C GLY A 256 -1.23 -18.18 3.57
N ALA A 257 -2.22 -18.65 2.81
CA ALA A 257 -3.52 -19.07 3.34
C ALA A 257 -3.36 -20.28 4.29
N MET A 258 -2.54 -21.27 3.92
CA MET A 258 -2.30 -22.46 4.73
C MET A 258 -1.64 -22.14 6.08
N ILE A 259 -0.65 -21.23 6.10
CA ILE A 259 -0.01 -20.75 7.33
C ILE A 259 -1.03 -20.09 8.26
N GLN A 260 -1.94 -19.27 7.71
CA GLN A 260 -3.00 -18.62 8.48
C GLN A 260 -4.03 -19.63 9.03
N GLU A 261 -4.43 -20.61 8.23
CA GLU A 261 -5.35 -21.67 8.65
C GLU A 261 -4.74 -22.54 9.76
N GLN A 262 -3.47 -22.94 9.63
CA GLN A 262 -2.74 -23.69 10.66
C GLN A 262 -2.62 -22.91 11.98
N GLN A 263 -2.37 -21.60 11.90
CA GLN A 263 -2.33 -20.71 13.06
C GLN A 263 -3.69 -20.66 13.78
N ARG A 264 -4.79 -20.46 13.03
CA ARG A 264 -6.15 -20.48 13.59
C ARG A 264 -6.51 -21.83 14.21
N LEU A 265 -6.07 -22.93 13.60
CA LEU A 265 -6.29 -24.26 14.12
C LEU A 265 -5.60 -24.45 15.47
N ARG A 266 -4.32 -24.06 15.56
CA ARG A 266 -3.55 -24.07 16.81
C ARG A 266 -4.20 -23.24 17.92
N ASP A 267 -4.66 -22.04 17.59
CA ASP A 267 -5.30 -21.17 18.58
C ASP A 267 -6.68 -21.71 19.05
N ARG A 268 -7.35 -22.54 18.23
CA ARG A 268 -8.53 -23.31 18.66
C ARG A 268 -8.15 -24.51 19.51
N THR A 269 -7.12 -25.28 19.14
CA THR A 269 -6.58 -26.37 19.97
C THR A 269 -6.19 -25.87 21.37
N TYR A 270 -5.60 -24.68 21.47
CA TYR A 270 -5.20 -24.07 22.74
C TYR A 270 -6.40 -23.72 23.61
N ARG A 271 -7.43 -23.10 23.02
CA ARG A 271 -8.68 -22.79 23.72
C ARG A 271 -9.42 -24.04 24.19
N GLN A 272 -9.45 -25.07 23.36
CA GLN A 272 -10.08 -26.36 23.71
C GLN A 272 -9.32 -27.06 24.84
N GLY A 273 -7.98 -27.06 24.77
CA GLY A 273 -7.12 -27.62 25.81
C GLY A 273 -7.29 -26.94 27.17
N GLN A 274 -7.51 -25.63 27.21
CA GLN A 274 -7.78 -24.91 28.46
C GLN A 274 -9.14 -25.24 29.07
N GLN A 275 -10.17 -25.43 28.25
CA GLN A 275 -11.51 -25.77 28.74
C GLN A 275 -11.56 -27.16 29.39
N GLY A 276 -10.78 -28.12 28.87
CA GLY A 276 -10.65 -29.45 29.47
C GLY A 276 -9.97 -29.47 30.85
N GLN A 277 -9.07 -28.52 31.12
CA GLN A 277 -8.33 -28.44 32.39
C GLN A 277 -9.12 -27.75 33.51
N GLN A 278 -9.99 -26.77 33.19
CA GLN A 278 -10.85 -26.12 34.20
C GLN A 278 -12.03 -26.99 34.66
N GLY A 279 -12.44 -27.99 33.88
CA GLY A 279 -13.52 -28.91 34.24
C GLY A 279 -13.19 -29.91 35.36
N GLN A 280 -11.91 -30.12 35.69
CA GLN A 280 -11.47 -31.18 36.61
C GLN A 280 -11.21 -30.71 38.07
N GLN A 281 -11.10 -29.40 38.33
CA GLN A 281 -10.93 -28.87 39.69
C GLN A 281 -12.24 -28.51 40.42
N GLY A 282 -13.40 -28.61 39.76
CA GLY A 282 -14.71 -28.26 40.33
C GLY A 282 -15.50 -29.40 41.00
N ARG A 283 -15.02 -30.64 41.01
CA ARG A 283 -15.75 -31.80 41.58
C ARG A 283 -14.96 -32.51 42.68
N GLN A 284 -14.60 -31.78 43.72
CA GLN A 284 -14.17 -32.37 44.99
C GLN A 284 -15.33 -32.28 45.98
N GLY A 285 -16.27 -33.24 45.90
CA GLY A 285 -17.39 -33.29 46.85
C GLY A 285 -18.63 -34.06 46.41
N ARG A 286 -18.51 -35.35 46.06
CA ARG A 286 -19.53 -36.38 46.40
C ARG A 286 -19.08 -37.80 46.01
N GLN A 287 -19.12 -38.65 47.03
CA GLN A 287 -19.03 -40.12 47.12
C GLN A 287 -18.87 -40.96 45.84
N PRO A 288 -17.96 -41.96 45.84
CA PRO A 288 -17.84 -42.93 44.75
C PRO A 288 -18.87 -44.04 44.93
N GLN A 289 -19.73 -44.24 43.92
CA GLN A 289 -20.47 -45.50 43.77
C GLN A 289 -20.02 -46.19 42.47
N GLN A 290 -19.46 -47.37 42.72
CA GLN A 290 -19.05 -48.47 41.87
C GLN A 290 -19.76 -48.57 40.50
N GLY A 291 -18.97 -48.57 39.43
CA GLY A 291 -19.40 -48.84 38.06
C GLY A 291 -18.19 -49.13 37.17
N GLN A 292 -17.87 -50.41 37.03
CA GLN A 292 -16.83 -50.95 36.16
C GLN A 292 -17.35 -50.97 34.71
N ASN A 293 -16.86 -50.07 33.85
CA ASN A 293 -16.67 -50.29 32.40
C ASN A 293 -16.22 -49.03 31.66
N GLY A 294 -15.25 -49.19 30.75
CA GLY A 294 -15.09 -48.34 29.57
C GLY A 294 -14.11 -47.18 29.67
N GLN A 295 -12.83 -47.46 29.43
CA GLN A 295 -11.92 -46.51 28.77
C GLN A 295 -12.55 -46.13 27.41
N GLN A 296 -13.16 -44.96 27.33
CA GLN A 296 -13.44 -44.28 26.08
C GLN A 296 -13.39 -42.77 26.39
N GLY A 297 -12.25 -42.16 26.08
CA GLY A 297 -12.12 -40.71 26.04
C GLY A 297 -13.21 -40.15 25.13
N GLN A 298 -13.92 -39.12 25.59
CA GLN A 298 -15.01 -38.48 24.85
C GLN A 298 -14.55 -38.09 23.43
N PRO A 299 -15.09 -38.70 22.36
CA PRO A 299 -14.69 -38.42 20.97
C PRO A 299 -15.22 -37.09 20.38
N GLY A 300 -15.68 -36.15 21.22
CA GLY A 300 -16.50 -35.01 20.75
C GLY A 300 -15.75 -33.69 20.54
N GLU A 301 -14.76 -33.36 21.36
CA GLU A 301 -14.23 -31.98 21.41
C GLU A 301 -13.06 -31.70 20.48
N PHE A 302 -12.26 -32.71 20.13
CA PHE A 302 -11.11 -32.56 19.22
C PHE A 302 -11.39 -33.07 17.79
N GLY A 303 -12.59 -33.59 17.52
CA GLY A 303 -12.96 -34.16 16.21
C GLY A 303 -12.95 -33.14 15.07
N ASP A 304 -13.50 -31.94 15.30
CA ASP A 304 -13.49 -30.86 14.30
C ASP A 304 -12.08 -30.33 14.03
N LEU A 305 -11.23 -30.32 15.08
CA LEU A 305 -9.84 -29.92 14.98
C LEU A 305 -9.02 -30.95 14.19
N GLN A 306 -9.29 -32.24 14.41
CA GLN A 306 -8.66 -33.34 13.70
C GLN A 306 -8.97 -33.28 12.19
N GLN A 307 -10.23 -33.03 11.83
CA GLN A 307 -10.65 -32.89 10.44
C GLN A 307 -9.96 -31.71 9.76
N GLY A 308 -9.94 -30.54 10.42
CA GLY A 308 -9.23 -29.36 9.92
C GLY A 308 -7.73 -29.60 9.75
N GLN A 309 -7.10 -30.37 10.65
CA GLN A 309 -5.69 -30.72 10.52
C GLN A 309 -5.43 -31.63 9.32
N GLY A 310 -6.31 -32.60 9.08
CA GLY A 310 -6.20 -33.55 7.97
C GLY A 310 -6.50 -32.96 6.60
N GLU A 311 -7.30 -31.90 6.52
CA GLU A 311 -7.46 -31.10 5.30
C GLU A 311 -6.18 -30.33 4.95
N LEU A 312 -5.58 -29.66 5.93
CA LEU A 312 -4.31 -28.93 5.74
C LEU A 312 -3.18 -29.85 5.30
N ARG A 313 -3.05 -31.03 5.94
CA ARG A 313 -2.06 -32.04 5.55
C ARG A 313 -2.25 -32.50 4.11
N ARG A 314 -3.50 -32.75 3.68
CA ARG A 314 -3.79 -33.19 2.30
C ARG A 314 -3.41 -32.12 1.27
N ARG A 315 -3.79 -30.86 1.51
CA ARG A 315 -3.42 -29.73 0.64
C ARG A 315 -1.89 -29.57 0.53
N LEU A 316 -1.18 -29.68 1.64
CA LEU A 316 0.29 -29.63 1.63
C LEU A 316 0.91 -30.81 0.87
N GLY A 317 0.33 -32.01 1.00
CA GLY A 317 0.74 -33.19 0.24
C GLY A 317 0.56 -33.02 -1.28
N GLU A 318 -0.58 -32.48 -1.71
CA GLU A 318 -0.86 -32.18 -3.11
C GLU A 318 0.13 -31.16 -3.69
N MET A 319 0.45 -30.12 -2.91
CA MET A 319 1.46 -29.12 -3.27
C MET A 319 2.86 -29.73 -3.38
N LEU A 320 3.25 -30.60 -2.44
CA LEU A 320 4.52 -31.33 -2.46
C LEU A 320 4.63 -32.23 -3.68
N ASP A 321 3.55 -32.94 -4.03
CA ASP A 321 3.48 -33.79 -5.23
C ASP A 321 3.59 -32.95 -6.51
N GLN A 322 2.95 -31.78 -6.57
CA GLN A 322 3.08 -30.85 -7.69
C GLN A 322 4.52 -30.33 -7.83
N LEU A 323 5.15 -29.97 -6.72
CA LEU A 323 6.54 -29.49 -6.68
C LEU A 323 7.51 -30.58 -7.14
N ARG A 324 7.30 -31.83 -6.71
CA ARG A 324 8.08 -33.00 -7.13
C ARG A 324 7.90 -33.30 -8.62
N ARG A 325 6.69 -33.16 -9.16
CA ARG A 325 6.42 -33.32 -10.61
C ARG A 325 7.12 -32.26 -11.45
N GLN A 326 7.13 -30.99 -11.01
CA GLN A 326 7.86 -29.92 -11.70
C GLN A 326 9.37 -30.18 -11.70
N GLN A 327 9.93 -30.59 -10.55
CA GLN A 327 11.35 -30.87 -10.44
C GLN A 327 11.77 -32.12 -11.25
N GLY A 328 10.92 -33.14 -11.30
CA GLY A 328 11.13 -34.34 -12.12
C GLY A 328 11.10 -34.10 -13.62
N GLN A 329 10.31 -33.12 -14.10
CA GLN A 329 10.28 -32.73 -15.52
C GLN A 329 11.52 -31.94 -15.95
N GLN A 330 12.08 -31.08 -15.08
CA GLN A 330 13.35 -30.39 -15.36
C GLN A 330 14.56 -31.34 -15.39
N GLY A 331 14.57 -32.37 -14.54
CA GLY A 331 15.65 -33.38 -14.52
C GLY A 331 15.69 -34.29 -15.75
N GLN A 332 14.59 -34.37 -16.52
CA GLN A 332 14.46 -35.26 -17.69
C GLN A 332 14.79 -34.58 -19.02
N GLN A 333 14.80 -33.24 -19.09
CA GLN A 333 15.31 -32.49 -20.25
C GLN A 333 16.84 -32.31 -20.25
N GLY A 334 17.52 -32.62 -19.13
CA GLY A 334 18.99 -32.56 -19.01
C GLY A 334 19.73 -33.88 -19.24
N GLN A 335 19.04 -35.01 -19.40
CA GLN A 335 19.67 -36.33 -19.54
C GLN A 335 19.68 -36.82 -20.98
N GLY A 336 20.62 -36.26 -21.74
CA GLY A 336 21.06 -36.74 -23.04
C GLY A 336 22.57 -36.97 -23.08
N GLN A 337 23.20 -37.47 -21.99
CA GLN A 337 24.53 -38.11 -22.00
C GLN A 337 24.95 -38.51 -20.57
N GLY A 338 25.37 -39.77 -20.40
CA GLY A 338 26.29 -40.16 -19.32
C GLY A 338 25.72 -40.98 -18.17
N GLN A 339 25.72 -42.30 -18.36
CA GLN A 339 26.18 -43.34 -17.42
C GLN A 339 25.75 -43.29 -15.94
N GLN A 340 25.05 -44.38 -15.56
CA GLN A 340 25.20 -45.16 -14.33
C GLN A 340 26.05 -44.52 -13.21
N GLY A 341 25.39 -44.10 -12.14
CA GLY A 341 25.99 -43.76 -10.86
C GLY A 341 25.00 -44.08 -9.74
N GLU A 342 25.43 -44.97 -8.86
CA GLU A 342 24.73 -45.48 -7.69
C GLU A 342 24.20 -44.39 -6.73
N GLN A 343 23.16 -44.77 -5.98
CA GLN A 343 22.85 -44.33 -4.61
C GLN A 343 23.51 -43.04 -4.13
N GLY A 344 22.85 -41.90 -4.34
CA GLY A 344 23.09 -40.66 -3.61
C GLY A 344 22.09 -40.50 -2.48
N GLN A 345 22.28 -41.26 -1.40
CA GLN A 345 21.82 -40.91 -0.06
C GLN A 345 22.63 -39.66 0.35
N ASP A 346 21.97 -38.63 0.87
CA ASP A 346 22.59 -37.45 1.51
C ASP A 346 23.43 -36.51 0.61
N GLY A 347 22.74 -35.78 -0.28
CA GLY A 347 23.26 -34.54 -0.86
C GLY A 347 22.76 -33.32 -0.09
N GLU A 348 23.57 -32.83 0.87
CA GLU A 348 23.27 -31.66 1.71
C GLU A 348 23.13 -30.32 0.96
N ASP A 349 23.43 -30.26 -0.34
CA ASP A 349 23.28 -29.06 -1.18
C ASP A 349 22.15 -29.17 -2.22
N GLY A 350 20.98 -29.62 -1.78
CA GLY A 350 19.75 -29.34 -2.52
C GLY A 350 19.49 -27.84 -2.48
N GLY A 351 19.63 -27.16 -3.62
CA GLY A 351 19.39 -25.72 -3.78
C GLY A 351 18.04 -25.25 -3.23
N PRO A 352 17.71 -23.96 -3.29
CA PRO A 352 16.56 -23.38 -2.57
C PRO A 352 15.23 -24.16 -2.69
N ALA A 353 14.95 -24.75 -3.87
CA ALA A 353 13.81 -25.66 -4.09
C ALA A 353 13.87 -26.99 -3.30
N GLY A 354 15.06 -27.61 -3.16
CA GLY A 354 15.26 -28.80 -2.34
C GLY A 354 15.13 -28.53 -0.84
N ARG A 355 15.59 -27.35 -0.39
CA ARG A 355 15.42 -26.87 0.98
C ARG A 355 13.93 -26.60 1.30
N ALA A 356 13.19 -26.03 0.35
CA ALA A 356 11.75 -25.87 0.44
C ALA A 356 11.03 -27.21 0.55
N GLY A 357 11.34 -28.17 -0.34
CA GLY A 357 10.75 -29.51 -0.31
C GLY A 357 10.97 -30.26 1.02
N ARG A 358 12.18 -30.20 1.60
CA ARG A 358 12.46 -30.79 2.93
C ARG A 358 11.67 -30.12 4.04
N SER A 359 11.53 -28.80 3.99
CA SER A 359 10.80 -28.04 5.00
C SER A 359 9.29 -28.33 4.93
N PHE A 360 8.73 -28.40 3.73
CA PHE A 360 7.34 -28.82 3.53
C PHE A 360 7.12 -30.29 3.93
N GLY A 361 8.09 -31.19 3.69
CA GLY A 361 8.02 -32.57 4.19
C GLY A 361 7.98 -32.66 5.72
N ARG A 362 8.79 -31.86 6.43
CA ARG A 362 8.72 -31.76 7.90
C ARG A 362 7.39 -31.18 8.37
N ALA A 363 6.83 -30.23 7.64
CA ALA A 363 5.52 -29.66 7.94
C ALA A 363 4.40 -30.72 7.79
N GLU A 364 4.42 -31.54 6.74
CA GLU A 364 3.44 -32.62 6.52
C GLU A 364 3.51 -33.68 7.64
N GLN A 365 4.72 -34.08 8.04
CA GLN A 365 4.91 -35.01 9.16
C GLN A 365 4.40 -34.42 10.48
N ALA A 366 4.72 -33.16 10.78
CA ALA A 366 4.25 -32.52 12.01
C ALA A 366 2.72 -32.31 12.00
N MET A 367 2.09 -32.06 10.85
CA MET A 367 0.62 -32.02 10.73
C MET A 367 0.00 -33.41 10.95
N ARG A 368 0.67 -34.48 10.51
CA ARG A 368 0.24 -35.86 10.78
C ARG A 368 0.31 -36.20 12.26
N ASP A 369 1.37 -35.79 12.95
CA ASP A 369 1.49 -35.96 14.40
C ASP A 369 0.39 -35.18 15.14
N ALA A 370 0.09 -33.95 14.69
CA ALA A 370 -0.98 -33.16 15.25
C ALA A 370 -2.36 -33.81 15.07
N GLU A 371 -2.65 -34.36 13.90
CA GLU A 371 -3.91 -35.08 13.63
C GLU A 371 -4.05 -36.34 14.49
N GLN A 372 -2.96 -37.06 14.72
CA GLN A 372 -2.94 -38.23 15.61
C GLN A 372 -3.16 -37.85 17.07
N ALA A 373 -2.52 -36.77 17.54
CA ALA A 373 -2.67 -36.27 18.90
C ALA A 373 -4.10 -35.75 19.15
N LEU A 374 -4.67 -35.00 18.19
CA LEU A 374 -6.07 -34.58 18.23
C LEU A 374 -7.03 -35.77 18.26
N GLY A 375 -6.76 -36.82 17.47
CA GLY A 375 -7.55 -38.06 17.47
C GLY A 375 -7.50 -38.85 18.79
N GLN A 376 -6.42 -38.69 19.55
CA GLN A 376 -6.24 -39.29 20.87
C GLN A 376 -6.76 -38.39 22.01
N GLY A 377 -7.27 -37.19 21.69
CA GLY A 377 -7.66 -36.18 22.68
C GLY A 377 -6.47 -35.51 23.39
N ASP A 378 -5.26 -35.69 22.88
CA ASP A 378 -4.04 -35.05 23.38
C ASP A 378 -3.90 -33.65 22.78
N GLY A 379 -4.60 -32.69 23.39
CA GLY A 379 -4.53 -31.28 22.98
C GLY A 379 -3.13 -30.67 23.14
N GLN A 380 -2.33 -31.12 24.10
CA GLN A 380 -0.99 -30.58 24.34
C GLN A 380 0.01 -31.10 23.31
N GLY A 381 0.01 -32.41 23.05
CA GLY A 381 0.80 -32.99 21.95
C GLY A 381 0.39 -32.44 20.59
N ALA A 382 -0.90 -32.16 20.40
CA ALA A 382 -1.39 -31.51 19.18
C ALA A 382 -0.84 -30.09 19.02
N LEU A 383 -0.80 -29.27 20.09
CA LEU A 383 -0.25 -27.92 20.05
C LEU A 383 1.24 -27.91 19.69
N ASP A 384 2.02 -28.81 20.28
CA ASP A 384 3.45 -28.92 20.02
C ASP A 384 3.72 -29.32 18.57
N ALA A 385 2.97 -30.30 18.07
CA ALA A 385 3.05 -30.74 16.67
C ALA A 385 2.60 -29.62 15.70
N GLN A 386 1.53 -28.89 16.01
CA GLN A 386 1.06 -27.75 15.23
C GLN A 386 2.08 -26.61 15.17
N GLY A 387 2.82 -26.37 16.27
CA GLY A 387 3.91 -25.40 16.31
C GLY A 387 5.08 -25.79 15.40
N ARG A 388 5.49 -27.07 15.42
CA ARG A 388 6.52 -27.59 14.50
C ARG A 388 6.08 -27.49 13.04
N ALA A 389 4.82 -27.80 12.73
CA ALA A 389 4.27 -27.65 11.39
C ALA A 389 4.33 -26.21 10.89
N LEU A 390 3.93 -25.24 11.73
CA LEU A 390 3.95 -23.82 11.39
C LEU A 390 5.38 -23.30 11.13
N GLN A 391 6.35 -23.70 11.96
CA GLN A 391 7.75 -23.33 11.78
C GLN A 391 8.30 -23.89 10.46
N ALA A 392 7.99 -25.16 10.15
CA ALA A 392 8.43 -25.81 8.93
C ALA A 392 7.77 -25.21 7.66
N LEU A 393 6.49 -24.81 7.72
CA LEU A 393 5.83 -24.07 6.64
C LEU A 393 6.52 -22.72 6.35
N ARG A 394 6.87 -21.96 7.39
CA ARG A 394 7.57 -20.67 7.25
C ARG A 394 8.95 -20.84 6.63
N GLN A 395 9.70 -21.85 7.08
CA GLN A 395 11.02 -22.19 6.51
C GLN A 395 10.90 -22.59 5.03
N GLY A 396 9.86 -23.36 4.67
CA GLY A 396 9.61 -23.73 3.28
C GLY A 396 9.27 -22.53 2.40
N ALA A 397 8.45 -21.61 2.90
CA ALA A 397 8.13 -20.37 2.19
C ALA A 397 9.35 -19.46 2.01
N GLN A 398 10.21 -19.34 3.03
CA GLN A 398 11.47 -18.59 2.94
C GLN A 398 12.42 -19.21 1.90
N ALA A 399 12.59 -20.53 1.93
CA ALA A 399 13.43 -21.23 0.95
C ALA A 399 12.90 -21.11 -0.50
N MET A 400 11.58 -21.04 -0.69
CA MET A 400 10.97 -20.74 -1.99
C MET A 400 11.30 -19.31 -2.46
N ALA A 401 11.25 -18.34 -1.55
CA ALA A 401 11.58 -16.94 -1.84
C ALA A 401 13.08 -16.74 -2.16
N GLU A 402 13.96 -17.47 -1.46
CA GLU A 402 15.41 -17.49 -1.73
C GLU A 402 15.76 -18.14 -3.09
N GLY A 403 14.88 -19.00 -3.61
CA GLY A 403 15.07 -19.71 -4.87
C GLY A 403 14.68 -18.96 -6.13
N GLN A 404 14.21 -17.72 -6.00
CA GLN A 404 13.80 -16.90 -7.13
C GLN A 404 15.02 -16.15 -7.71
N PRO A 405 15.43 -16.40 -8.97
CA PRO A 405 16.28 -15.47 -9.69
C PRO A 405 15.37 -14.38 -10.28
N GLY A 406 15.25 -13.24 -9.60
CA GLY A 406 14.45 -12.12 -10.09
C GLY A 406 14.20 -11.03 -9.06
N GLY A 407 15.18 -10.14 -8.88
CA GLY A 407 15.04 -8.93 -8.07
C GLY A 407 16.35 -8.20 -7.75
N GLY A 408 17.51 -8.79 -8.06
CA GLY A 408 18.82 -8.15 -7.97
C GLY A 408 19.53 -8.13 -9.32
N GLU A 409 20.14 -6.98 -9.64
CA GLU A 409 21.10 -6.74 -10.73
C GLU A 409 20.55 -6.45 -12.14
N GLY A 410 20.18 -5.18 -12.35
CA GLY A 410 20.53 -4.46 -13.58
C GLY A 410 21.63 -3.42 -13.25
N PRO A 411 22.75 -3.37 -13.99
CA PRO A 411 23.89 -2.51 -13.66
C PRO A 411 23.58 -1.04 -13.95
N GLY A 412 23.37 -0.25 -12.89
CA GLY A 412 23.47 1.22 -12.95
C GLY A 412 24.93 1.65 -12.82
N PRO A 413 25.47 2.53 -13.69
CA PRO A 413 26.86 2.95 -13.61
C PRO A 413 27.06 4.00 -12.51
N GLY A 414 27.95 3.72 -11.55
CA GLY A 414 28.57 4.74 -10.70
C GLY A 414 28.56 4.46 -9.19
N GLY A 415 29.54 3.69 -8.72
CA GLY A 415 29.88 3.57 -7.29
C GLY A 415 30.85 2.40 -7.07
N PRO A 416 32.05 2.59 -6.49
CA PRO A 416 33.12 1.58 -6.52
C PRO A 416 32.82 0.36 -5.65
N SER A 417 33.13 -0.82 -6.17
CA SER A 417 33.14 -2.11 -5.47
C SER A 417 34.35 -2.25 -4.55
N GLY A 418 34.19 -2.94 -3.41
CA GLY A 418 35.32 -3.41 -2.61
C GLY A 418 34.98 -3.80 -1.16
N GLU A 419 34.69 -5.08 -0.96
CA GLU A 419 35.12 -5.92 0.18
C GLU A 419 34.53 -5.75 1.60
N GLN A 420 34.31 -6.93 2.19
CA GLN A 420 33.86 -7.19 3.54
C GLN A 420 34.81 -6.59 4.58
N ALA A 421 34.29 -5.74 5.47
CA ALA A 421 34.93 -5.46 6.75
C ALA A 421 33.87 -5.37 7.85
N GLN A 422 34.02 -6.31 8.77
CA GLN A 422 33.41 -6.42 10.10
C GLN A 422 32.98 -5.06 10.69
N ARG A 423 31.66 -4.88 10.89
CA ARG A 423 31.13 -3.72 11.65
C ARG A 423 31.24 -4.00 13.16
N THR A 424 32.45 -3.82 13.67
CA THR A 424 32.77 -3.76 15.11
C THR A 424 33.25 -2.33 15.39
N ASP A 425 32.77 -1.71 16.46
CA ASP A 425 33.22 -0.36 16.89
C ASP A 425 34.73 -0.38 17.21
N PRO A 426 35.49 0.73 17.03
CA PRO A 426 36.92 0.86 17.38
C PRO A 426 37.33 0.46 18.80
N LEU A 427 36.40 0.18 19.72
CA LEU A 427 36.67 -0.45 21.02
C LEU A 427 36.36 -1.96 21.08
N GLY A 428 36.19 -2.64 19.93
CA GLY A 428 36.09 -4.10 19.86
C GLY A 428 34.77 -4.69 20.37
N ARG A 429 33.68 -3.91 20.43
CA ARG A 429 32.35 -4.40 20.84
C ARG A 429 31.49 -4.70 19.60
N PRO A 430 30.80 -5.86 19.53
CA PRO A 430 29.85 -6.13 18.46
C PRO A 430 28.64 -5.19 18.61
N MET A 431 28.21 -4.54 17.52
CA MET A 431 26.94 -3.82 17.53
C MET A 431 25.79 -4.83 17.65
N ARG A 432 24.97 -4.66 18.69
CA ARG A 432 23.73 -5.41 18.88
C ARG A 432 22.76 -4.99 17.77
N SER A 433 22.49 -5.90 16.85
CA SER A 433 21.31 -5.79 15.98
C SER A 433 20.09 -5.75 16.89
N GLN A 434 19.22 -4.76 16.70
CA GLN A 434 17.99 -4.58 17.46
C GLN A 434 17.07 -5.79 17.19
N ASP A 435 17.21 -6.76 18.08
CA ASP A 435 16.25 -7.81 18.36
C ASP A 435 14.94 -7.14 18.79
N TYR A 436 13.87 -7.34 18.02
CA TYR A 436 12.51 -7.04 18.49
C TYR A 436 12.08 -8.19 19.41
N GLY A 437 12.74 -8.27 20.55
CA GLY A 437 12.30 -9.00 21.72
C GLY A 437 11.59 -8.04 22.67
N ASP A 438 10.27 -8.19 22.75
CA ASP A 438 9.47 -8.19 23.98
C ASP A 438 10.02 -7.36 25.16
N ASP A 439 9.83 -6.03 25.16
CA ASP A 439 9.67 -5.21 26.38
C ASP A 439 9.20 -3.76 26.08
N TYR A 440 8.08 -3.61 25.37
CA TYR A 440 7.28 -2.38 25.46
C TYR A 440 5.80 -2.75 25.45
N SER A 441 5.29 -3.05 26.65
CA SER A 441 3.88 -2.86 26.99
C SER A 441 3.55 -1.36 26.91
N VAL A 442 3.44 -0.82 25.69
CA VAL A 442 2.53 0.30 25.44
C VAL A 442 1.23 -0.34 25.00
N LYS A 443 0.34 -0.56 25.97
CA LYS A 443 -1.04 -0.92 25.69
C LYS A 443 -1.62 0.19 24.81
N VAL A 444 -1.79 -0.10 23.53
CA VAL A 444 -2.72 0.66 22.68
C VAL A 444 -4.08 0.47 23.34
N PRO A 445 -4.72 1.53 23.87
CA PRO A 445 -5.97 1.36 24.60
C PRO A 445 -7.03 0.78 23.65
N GLU A 446 -7.63 -0.35 24.02
CA GLU A 446 -8.77 -0.90 23.30
C GLU A 446 -9.93 0.11 23.34
N GLU A 447 -10.88 -0.01 22.41
CA GLU A 447 -12.04 0.87 22.25
C GLU A 447 -12.83 1.11 23.56
N MET A 448 -12.69 0.22 24.56
CA MET A 448 -13.22 0.35 25.91
C MET A 448 -12.51 1.40 26.79
N ASP A 449 -11.21 1.62 26.64
CA ASP A 449 -10.44 2.55 27.48
C ASP A 449 -10.70 4.02 27.09
N VAL A 450 -10.99 4.28 25.82
CA VAL A 450 -11.41 5.62 25.34
C VAL A 450 -12.79 5.99 25.89
N GLN A 451 -13.71 5.03 26.01
CA GLN A 451 -15.03 5.27 26.60
C GLN A 451 -14.93 5.50 28.11
N ARG A 452 -14.06 4.75 28.82
CA ARG A 452 -13.81 4.95 30.25
C ARG A 452 -13.15 6.30 30.53
N ALA A 453 -12.21 6.73 29.69
CA ALA A 453 -11.59 8.06 29.79
C ALA A 453 -12.61 9.19 29.62
N ARG A 454 -13.57 9.04 28.69
CA ARG A 454 -14.68 10.01 28.52
C ARG A 454 -15.59 10.09 29.76
N GLN A 455 -15.94 8.95 30.34
CA GLN A 455 -16.76 8.91 31.56
C GLN A 455 -16.05 9.59 32.75
N VAL A 456 -14.74 9.39 32.88
CA VAL A 456 -13.94 10.05 33.92
C VAL A 456 -13.88 11.57 33.69
N LEU A 457 -13.68 12.03 32.47
CA LEU A 457 -13.65 13.47 32.14
C LEU A 457 -15.01 14.15 32.36
N GLU A 458 -16.12 13.50 32.02
CA GLU A 458 -17.47 14.02 32.29
C GLU A 458 -17.73 14.14 33.80
N GLU A 459 -17.32 13.15 34.58
CA GLU A 459 -17.49 13.16 36.03
C GLU A 459 -16.60 14.22 36.71
N LEU A 460 -15.38 14.46 36.20
CA LEU A 460 -14.51 15.54 36.68
C LEU A 460 -15.07 16.93 36.36
N ARG A 461 -15.59 17.15 35.14
CA ARG A 461 -16.26 18.43 34.78
C ARG A 461 -17.51 18.68 35.62
N ARG A 462 -18.33 17.66 35.83
CA ARG A 462 -19.52 17.75 36.67
C ARG A 462 -19.19 18.11 38.12
N ARG A 463 -18.07 17.62 38.65
CA ARG A 463 -17.61 17.95 40.01
C ARG A 463 -16.97 19.33 40.12
N LEU A 464 -16.40 19.85 39.04
CA LEU A 464 -15.88 21.22 38.97
C LEU A 464 -17.01 22.26 39.01
N GLU A 465 -18.18 21.93 38.45
CA GLU A 465 -19.36 22.81 38.43
C GLU A 465 -20.12 22.85 39.78
N ASP A 466 -19.81 21.94 40.71
CA ASP A 466 -20.43 21.87 42.03
C ASP A 466 -19.79 22.87 43.00
N THR A 467 -20.42 24.03 43.13
CA THR A 467 -19.93 25.19 43.90
C THR A 467 -19.91 24.95 45.43
N GLY A 468 -20.48 23.85 45.91
CA GLY A 468 -20.49 23.47 47.32
C GLY A 468 -19.24 22.73 47.80
N ARG A 469 -18.28 22.44 46.91
CA ARG A 469 -17.08 21.66 47.24
C ARG A 469 -15.97 22.50 47.88
N PRO A 470 -15.11 21.90 48.72
CA PRO A 470 -13.94 22.57 49.26
C PRO A 470 -13.00 23.07 48.15
N GLN A 471 -12.48 24.29 48.27
CA GLN A 471 -11.62 24.91 47.24
C GLN A 471 -10.38 24.06 46.89
N LEU A 472 -9.78 23.39 47.87
CA LEU A 472 -8.64 22.50 47.65
C LEU A 472 -8.95 21.33 46.70
N GLU A 473 -10.20 20.85 46.70
CA GLU A 473 -10.66 19.77 45.81
C GLU A 473 -10.91 20.29 44.39
N LEU A 474 -11.48 21.50 44.26
CA LEU A 474 -11.68 22.15 42.96
C LEU A 474 -10.34 22.43 42.26
N ASP A 475 -9.35 22.97 42.98
CA ASP A 475 -8.00 23.22 42.45
C ASP A 475 -7.32 21.91 42.01
N TYR A 476 -7.54 20.82 42.77
CA TYR A 476 -7.01 19.50 42.42
C TYR A 476 -7.66 18.92 41.17
N ILE A 477 -8.98 19.08 41.02
CA ILE A 477 -9.74 18.66 39.82
C ILE A 477 -9.32 19.48 38.59
N GLU A 478 -9.12 20.80 38.74
CA GLU A 478 -8.65 21.68 37.67
C GLU A 478 -7.25 21.28 37.18
N ARG A 479 -6.33 20.99 38.10
CA ARG A 479 -4.98 20.50 37.75
C ARG A 479 -5.02 19.12 37.09
N LEU A 480 -5.94 18.26 37.49
CA LEU A 480 -6.16 16.97 36.83
C LEU A 480 -6.65 17.17 35.39
N LEU A 481 -7.59 18.08 35.16
CA LEU A 481 -8.11 18.38 33.83
C LEU A 481 -7.08 19.03 32.89
N GLN A 482 -6.07 19.73 33.42
CA GLN A 482 -4.96 20.29 32.62
C GLN A 482 -3.93 19.24 32.17
N ASN A 483 -3.86 18.09 32.87
CA ASN A 483 -2.89 17.02 32.60
C ASN A 483 -3.46 15.86 31.77
N PHE A 484 -4.76 15.88 31.48
CA PHE A 484 -5.44 14.99 30.53
C PHE A 484 -5.48 15.65 29.16
#